data_AF-Q0PA18-F1
#
_entry.id   AF-Q0PA18-F1
#
_cell.length_a   1.000
_cell.length_b   1.000
_cell.length_c   1.000
_cell.angle_alpha   90.00
_cell.angle_beta   90.00
_cell.angle_gamma   90.00
#
_symmetry.space_group_name_H-M   'P 1'
#
loop_
_entity.id
_entity.type
_entity.pdbx_description
1 polymer ?
#
loop_
_entity_poly.entity_id
_entity_poly.type
_entity_poly.pdbx_seq_one_letter_code
_entity_poly.pdbx_strand_id
1 'polypeptide(L)'
;MKKCILIFFSLYSLSFANIYEKLNDFAYEKKPNKDFKIQEVKLVQFSQENKDCLELLIEASQVRILNSYNSCQKLSKDESFQKFLNEDFLKLYKNNGYLINENLQNLKNTMQDIMIYYKLRYSFSKDVKDMSKNKNLDILNIDEKDGGTLLYKINNQACVGIELTRHDSRMAMKIYGIENLDKECKLFIQSPSFKDLSYTKKDFKWYYLE
;
A
#
# COMPACT_ATOMS: atom_id res chain seq x y z
N MET A 1 -16.67 57.91 27.21
CA MET A 1 -16.05 56.59 26.93
C MET A 1 -16.57 55.43 27.79
N LYS A 2 -16.94 55.60 29.08
CA LYS A 2 -17.39 54.48 29.94
C LYS A 2 -18.67 53.74 29.49
N LYS A 3 -19.63 54.42 28.85
CA LYS A 3 -20.87 53.77 28.37
C LYS A 3 -20.65 52.79 27.21
N CYS A 4 -19.60 52.95 26.40
CA CYS A 4 -19.32 52.00 25.31
C CYS A 4 -18.78 50.66 25.82
N ILE A 5 -18.00 50.65 26.91
CA ILE A 5 -17.32 49.45 27.42
C ILE A 5 -18.31 48.40 27.97
N LEU A 6 -19.36 48.84 28.66
CA LEU A 6 -20.41 47.95 29.19
C LEU A 6 -21.21 47.25 28.10
N ILE A 7 -21.49 47.95 26.99
CA ILE A 7 -22.21 47.39 25.83
C ILE A 7 -21.37 46.30 25.16
N PHE A 8 -20.05 46.47 25.07
CA PHE A 8 -19.15 45.45 24.52
C PHE A 8 -19.18 44.16 25.37
N PHE A 9 -19.08 44.24 26.71
CA PHE A 9 -19.11 43.06 27.58
C PHE A 9 -20.41 42.24 27.48
N SER A 10 -21.58 42.90 27.41
CA SER A 10 -22.85 42.19 27.24
C SER A 10 -22.95 41.47 25.89
N LEU A 11 -22.42 42.08 24.81
CA LEU A 11 -22.43 41.48 23.47
C LEU A 11 -21.51 40.24 23.38
N TYR A 12 -20.36 40.25 24.07
CA TYR A 12 -19.47 39.07 24.13
C TYR A 12 -20.08 37.90 24.90
N SER A 13 -20.77 38.15 26.02
CA SER A 13 -21.41 37.06 26.80
C SER A 13 -22.51 36.34 26.02
N LEU A 14 -23.31 37.09 25.24
CA LEU A 14 -24.37 36.54 24.38
C LEU A 14 -23.79 35.74 23.20
N SER A 15 -22.63 36.13 22.65
CA SER A 15 -22.01 35.39 21.55
C SER A 15 -21.45 34.05 21.99
N PHE A 16 -20.88 33.93 23.20
CA PHE A 16 -20.41 32.65 23.74
C PHE A 16 -21.56 31.69 24.08
N ALA A 17 -22.67 32.19 24.67
CA ALA A 17 -23.84 31.36 24.97
C ALA A 17 -24.38 30.63 23.72
N ASN A 18 -24.44 31.36 22.60
CA ASN A 18 -24.84 30.82 21.29
C ASN A 18 -23.89 29.72 20.78
N ILE A 19 -22.60 29.77 21.11
CA ILE A 19 -21.64 28.73 20.72
C ILE A 19 -21.86 27.44 21.53
N TYR A 20 -22.09 27.54 22.85
CA TYR A 20 -22.34 26.38 23.70
C TYR A 20 -23.63 25.66 23.31
N GLU A 21 -24.71 26.39 23.06
CA GLU A 21 -25.99 25.84 22.60
C GLU A 21 -25.80 25.09 21.28
N LYS A 22 -25.17 25.71 20.28
CA LYS A 22 -24.84 25.06 19.00
C LYS A 22 -24.03 23.77 19.16
N LEU A 23 -23.03 23.76 20.05
CA LEU A 23 -22.21 22.56 20.33
C LEU A 23 -23.03 21.45 21.00
N ASN A 24 -23.90 21.79 21.94
CA ASN A 24 -24.79 20.83 22.59
C ASN A 24 -25.80 20.24 21.58
N ASP A 25 -26.44 21.10 20.78
CA ASP A 25 -27.38 20.68 19.74
C ASP A 25 -26.70 19.71 18.77
N PHE A 26 -25.50 20.05 18.29
CA PHE A 26 -24.71 19.14 17.45
C PHE A 26 -24.37 17.82 18.17
N ALA A 27 -23.99 17.84 19.45
CA ALA A 27 -23.68 16.63 20.20
C ALA A 27 -24.91 15.70 20.38
N TYR A 28 -26.11 16.27 20.51
CA TYR A 28 -27.36 15.51 20.51
C TYR A 28 -27.66 14.94 19.11
N GLU A 29 -27.66 15.79 18.08
CA GLU A 29 -28.09 15.43 16.73
C GLU A 29 -27.09 14.57 15.95
N LYS A 30 -25.78 14.78 16.14
CA LYS A 30 -24.65 14.09 15.48
C LYS A 30 -24.73 14.10 13.96
N LYS A 31 -25.28 15.16 13.36
CA LYS A 31 -25.44 15.32 11.91
C LYS A 31 -24.73 16.58 11.42
N PRO A 32 -24.24 16.59 10.17
CA PRO A 32 -23.70 17.81 9.57
C PRO A 32 -24.82 18.83 9.36
N ASN A 33 -24.50 20.11 9.54
CA ASN A 33 -25.39 21.24 9.28
C ASN A 33 -24.57 22.46 8.77
N LYS A 34 -25.17 23.65 8.74
CA LYS A 34 -24.48 24.87 8.27
C LYS A 34 -23.27 25.27 9.14
N ASP A 35 -23.31 24.96 10.44
CA ASP A 35 -22.31 25.31 11.43
C ASP A 35 -21.30 24.16 11.66
N PHE A 36 -21.70 22.90 11.40
CA PHE A 36 -20.89 21.71 11.67
C PHE A 36 -20.73 20.80 10.44
N LYS A 37 -19.49 20.43 10.12
CA LYS A 37 -19.17 19.43 9.10
C LYS A 37 -18.61 18.18 9.78
N ILE A 38 -19.08 17.00 9.36
CA ILE A 38 -18.55 15.71 9.81
C ILE A 38 -17.64 15.14 8.74
N GLN A 39 -16.46 14.66 9.13
CA GLN A 39 -15.52 13.98 8.25
C GLN A 39 -15.05 12.69 8.93
N GLU A 40 -14.97 11.62 8.16
CA GLU A 40 -14.33 10.38 8.63
C GLU A 40 -12.81 10.56 8.61
N VAL A 41 -12.18 10.29 9.75
CA VAL A 41 -10.73 10.44 9.92
C VAL A 41 -10.18 9.21 10.64
N LYS A 42 -8.93 8.83 10.34
CA LYS A 42 -8.20 7.85 11.15
C LYS A 42 -7.05 8.52 11.88
N LEU A 43 -7.02 8.35 13.20
CA LEU A 43 -5.88 8.69 14.03
C LEU A 43 -4.91 7.50 14.06
N VAL A 44 -3.68 7.70 13.60
CA VAL A 44 -2.65 6.67 13.53
C VAL A 44 -1.45 7.10 14.37
N GLN A 45 -1.08 6.28 15.35
CA GLN A 45 0.14 6.46 16.14
C GLN A 45 1.27 5.64 15.52
N PHE A 46 2.35 6.31 15.13
CA PHE A 46 3.57 5.72 14.61
C PHE A 46 4.66 5.77 15.68
N SER A 47 5.26 4.61 15.97
CA SER A 47 6.38 4.46 16.89
C SER A 47 7.64 4.03 16.14
N GLN A 48 8.79 4.63 16.50
CA GLN A 48 10.10 4.25 15.99
C GLN A 48 10.94 3.71 17.16
N GLU A 49 11.52 2.52 17.02
CA GLU A 49 12.32 1.88 18.08
C GLU A 49 11.58 1.77 19.43
N ASN A 50 10.29 1.43 19.40
CA ASN A 50 9.39 1.36 20.57
C ASN A 50 9.19 2.69 21.31
N LYS A 51 9.51 3.82 20.70
CA LYS A 51 9.21 5.16 21.22
C LYS A 51 8.17 5.82 20.34
N ASP A 52 7.24 6.54 20.97
CA ASP A 52 6.30 7.41 20.26
C ASP A 52 7.07 8.37 19.35
N CYS A 53 6.58 8.53 18.11
CA CYS A 53 7.25 9.28 17.06
C CYS A 53 6.30 10.30 16.42
N LEU A 54 5.20 9.85 15.81
CA LEU A 54 4.21 10.74 15.20
C LEU A 54 2.79 10.29 15.51
N GLU A 55 1.88 11.25 15.67
CA GLU A 55 0.45 11.03 15.53
C GLU A 55 -0.01 11.66 14.22
N LEU A 56 -0.62 10.84 13.38
CA LEU A 56 -1.10 11.23 12.06
C LEU A 56 -2.63 11.23 12.05
N LEU A 57 -3.22 12.29 11.51
CA LEU A 57 -4.63 12.32 11.13
C LEU A 57 -4.73 12.09 9.62
N ILE A 58 -5.30 10.94 9.25
CA ILE A 58 -5.57 10.59 7.85
C ILE A 58 -7.00 11.01 7.53
N GLU A 59 -7.12 12.02 6.68
CA GLU A 59 -8.38 12.55 6.17
C GLU A 59 -8.62 12.10 4.72
N ALA A 60 -9.81 12.37 4.19
CA ALA A 60 -10.17 12.01 2.83
C ALA A 60 -9.29 12.67 1.75
N SER A 61 -8.60 13.78 2.01
CA SER A 61 -7.79 14.49 1.00
C SER A 61 -6.36 14.83 1.43
N GLN A 62 -5.98 14.52 2.67
CA GLN A 62 -4.68 14.90 3.24
C GLN A 62 -4.29 14.00 4.41
N VAL A 63 -3.01 14.03 4.76
CA VAL A 63 -2.47 13.46 6.00
C VAL A 63 -1.80 14.58 6.77
N ARG A 64 -2.27 14.82 8.00
CA ARG A 64 -1.73 15.84 8.90
C ARG A 64 -0.94 15.19 10.03
N ILE A 65 0.16 15.80 10.42
CA ILE A 65 0.88 15.45 11.64
C ILE A 65 0.23 16.25 12.77
N LEU A 66 -0.41 15.58 13.72
CA LEU A 66 -1.03 16.22 14.90
C LEU A 66 -0.01 16.49 15.99
N ASN A 67 0.78 15.46 16.32
CA ASN A 67 1.83 15.53 17.32
C ASN A 67 3.11 14.90 16.77
N SER A 68 4.25 15.49 17.14
CA SER A 68 5.57 14.93 16.87
C SER A 68 6.39 14.87 18.15
N TYR A 69 6.85 13.68 18.48
CA TYR A 69 7.64 13.40 19.67
C TYR A 69 9.14 13.58 19.38
N ASN A 70 9.97 13.60 20.43
CA ASN A 70 11.41 13.89 20.32
C ASN A 70 12.16 13.00 19.31
N SER A 71 11.73 11.75 19.13
CA SER A 71 12.30 10.81 18.16
C SER A 71 12.12 11.26 16.71
N CYS A 72 11.10 12.06 16.41
CA CYS A 72 10.70 12.42 15.04
C CYS A 72 10.45 13.92 14.83
N GLN A 73 10.86 14.78 15.75
CA GLN A 73 10.65 16.24 15.66
C GLN A 73 11.31 16.88 14.44
N LYS A 74 12.46 16.35 13.99
CA LYS A 74 13.11 16.81 12.75
C LYS A 74 12.34 16.34 11.52
N LEU A 75 11.90 15.08 11.52
CA LEU A 75 11.16 14.49 10.41
C LEU A 75 9.80 15.19 10.20
N SER A 76 9.12 15.60 11.26
CA SER A 76 7.82 16.28 11.14
C SER A 76 7.89 17.65 10.44
N LYS A 77 9.07 18.30 10.46
CA LYS A 77 9.33 19.58 9.80
C LYS A 77 9.93 19.45 8.40
N ASP A 78 10.25 18.23 7.96
CA ASP A 78 10.84 18.00 6.65
C ASP A 78 9.78 18.12 5.53
N GLU A 79 9.98 19.06 4.60
CA GLU A 79 9.04 19.30 3.51
C GLU A 79 8.90 18.09 2.57
N SER A 80 9.98 17.35 2.34
CA SER A 80 9.96 16.16 1.49
C SER A 80 9.12 15.05 2.13
N PHE A 81 9.20 14.89 3.45
CA PHE A 81 8.38 13.95 4.21
C PHE A 81 6.90 14.35 4.21
N GLN A 82 6.58 15.65 4.41
CA GLN A 82 5.20 16.13 4.33
C GLN A 82 4.59 15.92 2.93
N LYS A 83 5.39 16.13 1.88
CA LYS A 83 5.02 15.84 0.49
C LYS A 83 4.78 14.34 0.29
N PHE A 84 5.68 13.48 0.77
CA PHE A 84 5.51 12.03 0.73
C PHE A 84 4.20 11.57 1.41
N LEU A 85 3.87 12.12 2.59
CA LEU A 85 2.63 11.78 3.32
C LEU A 85 1.37 12.13 2.51
N ASN A 86 1.35 13.30 1.89
CA ASN A 86 0.17 13.82 1.20
C ASN A 86 0.04 13.39 -0.26
N GLU A 87 1.12 12.93 -0.88
CA GLU A 87 1.11 12.41 -2.25
C GLU A 87 1.14 10.88 -2.26
N ASP A 88 2.33 10.28 -2.12
CA ASP A 88 2.50 8.84 -2.30
C ASP A 88 1.79 8.04 -1.23
N PHE A 89 2.03 8.31 0.06
CA PHE A 89 1.39 7.57 1.14
C PHE A 89 -0.14 7.65 1.07
N LEU A 90 -0.71 8.85 0.90
CA LEU A 90 -2.17 9.02 0.81
C LEU A 90 -2.76 8.30 -0.41
N LYS A 91 -2.09 8.35 -1.57
CA LYS A 91 -2.53 7.61 -2.76
C LYS A 91 -2.54 6.10 -2.50
N LEU A 92 -1.50 5.58 -1.84
CA LEU A 92 -1.44 4.16 -1.49
C LEU A 92 -2.52 3.76 -0.50
N TYR A 93 -2.71 4.57 0.54
CA TYR A 93 -3.72 4.36 1.56
C TYR A 93 -5.14 4.32 0.96
N LYS A 94 -5.46 5.23 0.03
CA LYS A 94 -6.78 5.28 -0.64
C LYS A 94 -7.05 4.12 -1.60
N ASN A 95 -6.02 3.51 -2.18
CA ASN A 95 -6.19 2.45 -3.17
C ASN A 95 -6.70 1.12 -2.54
N ASN A 96 -6.86 1.06 -1.21
CA ASN A 96 -7.39 -0.09 -0.45
C ASN A 96 -6.73 -1.45 -0.78
N GLY A 97 -5.55 -1.44 -1.42
CA GLY A 97 -4.83 -2.62 -1.86
C GLY A 97 -5.53 -3.46 -2.94
N TYR A 98 -6.63 -3.01 -3.55
CA TYR A 98 -7.39 -3.84 -4.50
C TYR A 98 -6.51 -4.31 -5.69
N LEU A 99 -5.85 -3.36 -6.36
CA LEU A 99 -4.95 -3.64 -7.48
C LEU A 99 -3.78 -4.57 -7.07
N ILE A 100 -3.26 -4.41 -5.85
CA ILE A 100 -2.17 -5.24 -5.34
C ILE A 100 -2.69 -6.67 -5.10
N ASN A 101 -3.84 -6.81 -4.45
CA ASN A 101 -4.43 -8.10 -4.14
C ASN A 101 -4.82 -8.87 -5.40
N GLU A 102 -5.42 -8.20 -6.39
CA GLU A 102 -5.76 -8.82 -7.68
C GLU A 102 -4.51 -9.33 -8.41
N ASN A 103 -3.50 -8.48 -8.58
CA ASN A 103 -2.24 -8.90 -9.21
C ASN A 103 -1.53 -10.02 -8.43
N LEU A 104 -1.60 -9.99 -7.09
CA LEU A 104 -0.98 -11.01 -6.26
C LEU A 104 -1.69 -12.36 -6.41
N GLN A 105 -3.02 -12.38 -6.45
CA GLN A 105 -3.77 -13.61 -6.68
C GLN A 105 -3.55 -14.14 -8.09
N ASN A 106 -3.56 -13.27 -9.10
CA ASN A 106 -3.26 -13.66 -10.47
C ASN A 106 -1.85 -14.25 -10.61
N LEU A 107 -0.85 -13.64 -9.95
CA LEU A 107 0.51 -14.17 -9.92
C LEU A 107 0.58 -15.53 -9.22
N LYS A 108 -0.06 -15.69 -8.05
CA LYS A 108 -0.10 -16.98 -7.33
C LYS A 108 -0.75 -18.08 -8.16
N ASN A 109 -1.85 -17.78 -8.84
CA ASN A 109 -2.51 -18.74 -9.75
C ASN A 109 -1.58 -19.12 -10.91
N THR A 110 -0.89 -18.15 -11.51
CA THR A 110 0.11 -18.41 -12.55
C THR A 110 1.24 -19.32 -12.05
N MET A 111 1.76 -19.08 -10.84
CA MET A 111 2.78 -19.93 -10.24
C MET A 111 2.25 -21.37 -10.05
N GLN A 112 1.03 -21.51 -9.56
CA GLN A 112 0.39 -22.82 -9.39
C GLN A 112 0.18 -23.55 -10.73
N ASP A 113 -0.25 -22.85 -11.78
CA ASP A 113 -0.42 -23.43 -13.11
C ASP A 113 0.91 -24.01 -13.63
N ILE A 114 2.01 -23.23 -13.51
CA ILE A 114 3.37 -23.67 -13.91
C ILE A 114 3.80 -24.89 -13.09
N MET A 115 3.57 -24.89 -11.77
CA MET A 115 3.90 -26.02 -10.90
C MET A 115 3.13 -27.29 -11.31
N ILE A 116 1.82 -27.17 -11.57
CA ILE A 116 0.97 -28.29 -12.00
C ILE A 116 1.43 -28.81 -13.35
N TYR A 117 1.70 -27.92 -14.31
CA TYR A 117 2.19 -28.30 -15.63
C TYR A 117 3.48 -29.12 -15.52
N TYR A 118 4.46 -28.61 -14.78
CA TYR A 118 5.73 -29.30 -14.59
C TYR A 118 5.54 -30.65 -13.91
N LYS A 119 4.73 -30.72 -12.85
CA LYS A 119 4.44 -31.97 -12.12
C LYS A 119 3.82 -33.06 -13.01
N LEU A 120 3.04 -32.67 -14.02
CA LEU A 120 2.39 -33.61 -14.94
C LEU A 120 3.28 -34.03 -16.12
N ARG A 121 4.25 -33.19 -16.52
CA ARG A 121 5.04 -33.39 -17.74
C ARG A 121 6.52 -33.68 -17.49
N TYR A 122 7.04 -33.32 -16.32
CA TYR A 122 8.47 -33.28 -15.99
C TYR A 122 9.29 -32.47 -17.00
N SER A 123 8.66 -31.49 -17.64
CA SER A 123 9.24 -30.59 -18.62
C SER A 123 8.48 -29.27 -18.64
N PHE A 124 9.08 -28.24 -19.22
CA PHE A 124 8.46 -26.94 -19.50
C PHE A 124 8.01 -26.85 -20.95
N SER A 125 6.99 -26.03 -21.24
CA SER A 125 6.58 -25.76 -22.63
C SER A 125 7.29 -24.53 -23.19
N LYS A 126 7.53 -24.54 -24.50
CA LYS A 126 7.92 -23.35 -25.27
C LYS A 126 6.74 -22.43 -25.59
N ASP A 127 5.50 -22.91 -25.44
CA ASP A 127 4.31 -22.07 -25.48
C ASP A 127 3.80 -21.81 -24.05
N VAL A 128 3.74 -20.54 -23.68
CA VAL A 128 3.26 -20.10 -22.37
C VAL A 128 1.81 -20.54 -22.10
N LYS A 129 1.00 -20.68 -23.15
CA LYS A 129 -0.43 -21.06 -23.04
C LYS A 129 -0.63 -22.49 -22.55
N ASP A 130 0.35 -23.36 -22.76
CA ASP A 130 0.32 -24.72 -22.21
C ASP A 130 0.54 -24.72 -20.70
N MET A 131 1.37 -23.79 -20.22
CA MET A 131 1.74 -23.68 -18.81
C MET A 131 0.77 -22.83 -17.99
N SER A 132 0.19 -21.76 -18.56
CA SER A 132 -0.83 -20.95 -17.88
C SER A 132 -1.70 -20.19 -18.88
N LYS A 133 -2.97 -19.98 -18.52
CA LYS A 133 -3.92 -19.17 -19.31
C LYS A 133 -3.78 -17.66 -19.03
N ASN A 134 -2.87 -17.26 -18.15
CA ASN A 134 -2.71 -15.86 -17.78
C ASN A 134 -2.09 -15.04 -18.92
N LYS A 135 -2.87 -14.11 -19.48
CA LYS A 135 -2.45 -13.23 -20.60
C LYS A 135 -1.31 -12.29 -20.25
N ASN A 136 -1.02 -12.10 -18.95
CA ASN A 136 0.08 -11.26 -18.49
C ASN A 136 1.41 -12.02 -18.40
N LEU A 137 1.44 -13.32 -18.68
CA LEU A 137 2.64 -14.12 -18.67
C LEU A 137 3.25 -14.20 -20.08
N ASP A 138 4.54 -13.87 -20.19
CA ASP A 138 5.36 -14.09 -21.38
C ASP A 138 6.60 -14.92 -21.04
N ILE A 139 7.20 -15.56 -22.03
CA ILE A 139 8.48 -16.26 -21.89
C ILE A 139 9.61 -15.32 -22.34
N LEU A 140 10.61 -15.10 -21.49
CA LEU A 140 11.87 -14.46 -21.89
C LEU A 140 12.81 -15.49 -22.53
N ASN A 141 13.01 -16.62 -21.84
CA ASN A 141 13.78 -17.76 -22.32
C ASN A 141 13.30 -19.02 -21.59
N ILE A 142 13.22 -20.15 -22.29
CA ILE A 142 12.86 -21.43 -21.68
C ILE A 142 13.54 -22.58 -22.40
N ASP A 143 14.10 -23.50 -21.63
CA ASP A 143 14.46 -24.85 -22.05
C ASP A 143 13.48 -25.85 -21.43
N GLU A 144 13.10 -26.87 -22.21
CA GLU A 144 12.09 -27.84 -21.80
C GLU A 144 12.53 -28.66 -20.57
N LYS A 145 13.83 -28.83 -20.32
CA LYS A 145 14.36 -29.63 -19.20
C LYS A 145 15.03 -28.78 -18.12
N ASP A 146 15.71 -27.71 -18.53
CA ASP A 146 16.53 -26.90 -17.63
C ASP A 146 15.80 -25.68 -17.05
N GLY A 147 14.62 -25.34 -17.59
CA GLY A 147 13.84 -24.19 -17.16
C GLY A 147 14.29 -22.90 -17.82
N GLY A 148 14.15 -21.78 -17.12
CA GLY A 148 14.38 -20.46 -17.69
C GLY A 148 13.58 -19.37 -17.00
N THR A 149 13.38 -18.26 -17.70
CA THR A 149 12.75 -17.06 -17.13
C THR A 149 11.46 -16.73 -17.86
N LEU A 150 10.39 -16.55 -17.08
CA LEU A 150 9.14 -15.95 -17.54
C LEU A 150 8.99 -14.55 -16.95
N LEU A 151 8.21 -13.73 -17.66
CA LEU A 151 7.92 -12.35 -17.27
C LEU A 151 6.42 -12.24 -17.02
N TYR A 152 6.05 -11.88 -15.80
CA TYR A 152 4.69 -11.48 -15.46
C TYR A 152 4.55 -9.96 -15.56
N LYS A 153 3.61 -9.53 -16.39
CA LYS A 153 3.38 -8.13 -16.74
C LYS A 153 2.34 -7.48 -15.83
N ILE A 154 2.59 -6.24 -15.44
CA ILE A 154 1.60 -5.34 -14.84
C ILE A 154 1.59 -4.08 -15.71
N ASN A 155 0.41 -3.57 -16.04
CA ASN A 155 0.24 -2.46 -16.96
C ASN A 155 1.00 -2.66 -18.30
N ASN A 156 0.94 -3.89 -18.85
CA ASN A 156 1.63 -4.30 -20.07
C ASN A 156 3.17 -4.14 -20.05
N GLN A 157 3.78 -4.01 -18.86
CA GLN A 157 5.23 -3.96 -18.69
C GLN A 157 5.72 -5.13 -17.84
N ALA A 158 6.87 -5.69 -18.18
CA ALA A 158 7.51 -6.74 -17.39
C ALA A 158 7.78 -6.23 -15.98
N CYS A 159 7.18 -6.89 -14.99
CA CYS A 159 7.19 -6.43 -13.61
C CYS A 159 7.75 -7.45 -12.64
N VAL A 160 7.51 -8.74 -12.89
CA VAL A 160 8.01 -9.83 -12.06
C VAL A 160 8.70 -10.85 -12.94
N GLY A 161 9.92 -11.22 -12.57
CA GLY A 161 10.62 -12.36 -13.13
C GLY A 161 10.22 -13.63 -12.37
N ILE A 162 9.89 -14.68 -13.11
CA ILE A 162 9.68 -16.03 -12.59
C ILE A 162 10.81 -16.89 -13.14
N GLU A 163 11.76 -17.26 -12.28
CA GLU A 163 12.90 -18.08 -12.67
C GLU A 163 12.63 -19.54 -12.26
N LEU A 164 12.76 -20.43 -13.23
CA LEU A 164 12.63 -21.87 -13.11
C LEU A 164 14.02 -22.48 -13.27
N THR A 165 14.54 -23.12 -12.23
CA THR A 165 15.91 -23.64 -12.22
C THR A 165 16.10 -24.73 -11.17
N ARG A 166 17.21 -25.48 -11.27
CA ARG A 166 17.53 -26.54 -10.30
C ARG A 166 18.06 -25.91 -9.04
N HIS A 167 17.40 -26.18 -7.92
CA HIS A 167 17.83 -25.81 -6.58
C HIS A 167 17.86 -27.08 -5.72
N ASP A 168 18.98 -27.36 -5.06
CA ASP A 168 19.19 -28.59 -4.28
C ASP A 168 18.78 -29.87 -5.05
N SER A 169 19.27 -29.98 -6.30
CA SER A 169 19.01 -31.08 -7.24
C SER A 169 17.56 -31.25 -7.70
N ARG A 170 16.61 -30.42 -7.24
CA ARG A 170 15.19 -30.46 -7.61
C ARG A 170 14.79 -29.27 -8.45
N MET A 171 13.74 -29.44 -9.26
CA MET A 171 13.18 -28.31 -9.99
C MET A 171 12.48 -27.35 -9.02
N ALA A 172 12.82 -26.07 -9.11
CA ALA A 172 12.28 -25.03 -8.25
C ALA A 172 12.01 -23.74 -9.01
N MET A 173 11.10 -22.95 -8.43
CA MET A 173 10.74 -21.62 -8.88
C MET A 173 11.12 -20.61 -7.82
N LYS A 174 11.67 -19.48 -8.23
CA LYS A 174 11.70 -18.25 -7.42
C LYS A 174 11.09 -17.12 -8.23
N ILE A 175 10.58 -16.12 -7.52
CA ILE A 175 10.03 -14.91 -8.13
C ILE A 175 10.75 -13.69 -7.59
N TYR A 176 10.87 -12.64 -8.40
CA TYR A 176 11.48 -11.39 -8.00
C TYR A 176 10.89 -10.20 -8.76
N GLY A 177 10.87 -9.03 -8.11
CA GLY A 177 10.46 -7.80 -8.76
C GLY A 177 11.55 -7.30 -9.71
N ILE A 178 11.15 -6.85 -10.89
CA ILE A 178 12.03 -6.19 -11.87
C ILE A 178 11.94 -4.69 -11.61
N GLU A 179 13.08 -4.03 -11.44
CA GLU A 179 13.09 -2.57 -11.29
C GLU A 179 12.47 -1.93 -12.54
N ASN A 180 11.42 -1.14 -12.32
CA ASN A 180 10.61 -0.58 -13.39
C ASN A 180 10.19 0.85 -13.03
N LEU A 181 10.12 1.72 -14.04
CA LEU A 181 9.65 3.10 -13.92
C LEU A 181 8.12 3.19 -13.81
N ASP A 182 7.40 2.12 -14.19
CA ASP A 182 5.95 2.05 -14.05
C ASP A 182 5.51 2.07 -12.58
N LYS A 183 4.61 3.00 -12.27
CA LYS A 183 4.15 3.26 -10.90
C LYS A 183 3.35 2.08 -10.32
N GLU A 184 2.58 1.36 -11.14
CA GLU A 184 1.79 0.21 -10.67
C GLU A 184 2.69 -0.97 -10.37
N CYS A 185 3.65 -1.24 -11.27
CA CYS A 185 4.65 -2.26 -11.05
C CYS A 185 5.46 -1.99 -9.78
N LYS A 186 6.01 -0.78 -9.65
CA LYS A 186 6.80 -0.38 -8.47
C LYS A 186 5.99 -0.54 -7.19
N LEU A 187 4.73 -0.11 -7.18
CA LEU A 187 3.85 -0.30 -6.04
C LEU A 187 3.64 -1.79 -5.71
N PHE A 188 3.38 -2.61 -6.72
CA PHE A 188 3.16 -4.03 -6.53
C PHE A 188 4.39 -4.73 -5.93
N ILE A 189 5.58 -4.56 -6.52
CA ILE A 189 6.80 -5.24 -6.06
C ILE A 189 7.31 -4.71 -4.71
N GLN A 190 6.92 -3.49 -4.33
CA GLN A 190 7.24 -2.92 -3.03
C GLN A 190 6.26 -3.31 -1.92
N SER A 191 5.10 -3.88 -2.28
CA SER A 191 4.06 -4.26 -1.34
C SER A 191 4.52 -5.39 -0.39
N PRO A 192 4.18 -5.34 0.92
CA PRO A 192 4.55 -6.41 1.86
C PRO A 192 4.13 -7.80 1.37
N SER A 193 2.92 -7.93 0.82
CA SER A 193 2.39 -9.21 0.36
C SER A 193 3.17 -9.83 -0.81
N PHE A 194 3.71 -9.02 -1.73
CA PHE A 194 4.59 -9.51 -2.79
C PHE A 194 5.98 -9.88 -2.24
N LYS A 195 6.49 -9.05 -1.32
CA LYS A 195 7.78 -9.28 -0.66
C LYS A 195 7.79 -10.62 0.08
N ASP A 196 6.74 -10.92 0.83
CA ASP A 196 6.54 -12.20 1.54
C ASP A 196 6.42 -13.41 0.59
N LEU A 197 5.97 -13.17 -0.65
CA LEU A 197 5.93 -14.19 -1.70
C LEU A 197 7.30 -14.39 -2.35
N SER A 198 8.14 -13.36 -2.44
CA SER A 198 9.38 -13.39 -3.21
C SER A 198 10.61 -13.78 -2.41
N TYR A 199 10.71 -13.32 -1.15
CA TYR A 199 11.92 -13.49 -0.37
C TYR A 199 11.64 -13.76 1.11
N THR A 200 12.64 -14.38 1.72
CA THR A 200 12.80 -14.52 3.16
C THR A 200 13.69 -13.38 3.68
N LYS A 201 13.96 -13.35 4.99
CA LYS A 201 14.91 -12.38 5.57
C LYS A 201 16.36 -12.52 5.05
N LYS A 202 16.72 -13.67 4.48
CA LYS A 202 18.11 -14.00 4.11
C LYS A 202 18.33 -14.20 2.61
N ASP A 203 17.31 -14.68 1.91
CA ASP A 203 17.43 -15.10 0.51
C ASP A 203 16.05 -15.17 -0.17
N PHE A 204 16.01 -15.44 -1.47
CA PHE A 204 14.79 -15.73 -2.20
C PHE A 204 14.04 -16.93 -1.63
N LYS A 205 12.72 -16.90 -1.80
CA LYS A 205 11.86 -18.02 -1.47
C LYS A 205 11.80 -18.97 -2.66
N TRP A 206 12.20 -20.22 -2.42
CA TRP A 206 12.15 -21.29 -3.41
C TRP A 206 10.86 -22.11 -3.27
N TYR A 207 10.18 -22.31 -4.39
CA TYR A 207 8.97 -23.10 -4.54
C TYR A 207 9.30 -24.34 -5.38
N TYR A 208 9.44 -25.49 -4.73
CA TYR A 208 9.75 -26.75 -5.41
C TYR A 208 8.55 -27.21 -6.27
N LEU A 209 8.84 -27.69 -7.48
CA LEU A 209 7.82 -28.04 -8.48
C LEU A 209 7.37 -29.52 -8.42
N GLU A 210 8.01 -30.33 -7.55
CA GLU A 210 7.78 -31.77 -7.36
C GLU A 210 6.94 -32.04 -6.11
#